data_AF-D8PDU0-F1
#
_entry.id   AF-D8PDU0-F1
#
_cell.length_a   1.000
_cell.length_b   1.000
_cell.length_c   1.000
_cell.angle_alpha   90.00
_cell.angle_beta   90.00
_cell.angle_gamma   90.00
#
_symmetry.space_group_name_H-M   'P 1'
#
loop_
_entity.id
_entity.type
_entity.pdbx_description
1 polymer ?
#
loop_
_entity_poly.entity_id
_entity_poly.type
_entity_poly.pdbx_seq_one_letter_code
_entity_poly.pdbx_strand_id
1 'polypeptide(L)'
;MNPVARLALAGLLPILLMVGCATGGLGTGTEHGIGVGGAGVVNIGGTYYSGIPPEEFQNVATELGVTKIALENFLKDLGEKKVPPEEYDRKLRDIAKRHKDLQAELHGFTSDDSEVVTLMRQAVEALKVGEVDRSEVLLHKAREKDIDAAKRSQFVSNSRLRSAAATTKQLGDLKMTQLAYAQAANYYREAIDFLPTGTETIRGEYLFASGIALYYSGNFEGAETSFTEALWIQEKVFGNEHQEVARTLNNLANVYMYQARFTDAESLYRRSLVITEKVLGKENPKVAATLTNLAHMSLDQGRFTEAESLNQRALAIEEKVFGKEHPGVANTLNNLGNVYWSQGRFTEAESLYQRALAIREKLLGKEHPDVAKSLIGLANVYWSLGRFTETESLYQRALAIREKLLGKEHPDVAKSLIGLANVYWGLGRFTETESLYQRALVIQEKVLGKEHAEVATSLNSLAGVYFGQGRFTEAESLYQRALAIREKLLGKEHPDVAKSLEDYAKLLRRVRRDAEAEQMELRAKAIRVRR
;
A
#
# COMPACT_ATOMS: atom_id res chain seq x y z
N MET A 1 41.21 -6.20 0.74
CA MET A 1 39.94 -6.86 0.32
C MET A 1 40.27 -8.16 -0.38
N ASN A 2 39.72 -9.28 0.07
CA ASN A 2 39.79 -10.57 -0.62
C ASN A 2 39.06 -10.47 -2.00
N PRO A 3 39.57 -11.03 -3.11
CA PRO A 3 38.90 -11.03 -4.41
C PRO A 3 37.45 -11.54 -4.39
N VAL A 4 37.10 -12.43 -3.44
CA VAL A 4 35.71 -12.88 -3.21
C VAL A 4 34.80 -11.73 -2.74
N ALA A 5 35.31 -10.82 -1.90
CA ALA A 5 34.55 -9.65 -1.44
C ALA A 5 34.34 -8.63 -2.57
N ARG A 6 35.26 -8.51 -3.54
CA ARG A 6 35.07 -7.66 -4.73
C ARG A 6 34.00 -8.21 -5.69
N LEU A 7 33.94 -9.54 -5.87
CA LEU A 7 32.88 -10.17 -6.66
C LEU A 7 31.51 -10.12 -5.96
N ALA A 8 31.46 -10.26 -4.62
CA ALA A 8 30.23 -10.14 -3.86
C ALA A 8 29.62 -8.73 -3.95
N LEU A 9 30.45 -7.68 -3.87
CA LEU A 9 30.01 -6.29 -4.04
C LEU A 9 29.48 -5.99 -5.45
N ALA A 10 30.09 -6.55 -6.51
CA ALA A 10 29.66 -6.34 -7.89
C ALA A 10 28.33 -7.04 -8.23
N GLY A 11 27.98 -8.14 -7.54
CA GLY A 11 26.71 -8.87 -7.71
C GLY A 11 25.55 -8.37 -6.83
N LEU A 12 25.85 -7.61 -5.77
CA LEU A 12 24.87 -7.12 -4.79
C LEU A 12 24.19 -5.79 -5.19
N LEU A 13 24.86 -4.95 -5.99
CA LEU A 13 24.32 -3.67 -6.43
C LEU A 13 22.90 -3.80 -7.06
N PRO A 14 22.64 -4.74 -7.98
CA PRO A 14 21.32 -4.90 -8.58
C PRO A 14 20.26 -5.51 -7.64
N ILE A 15 20.67 -6.31 -6.65
CA ILE A 15 19.74 -7.01 -5.74
C ILE A 15 19.25 -6.06 -4.65
N LEU A 16 20.11 -5.19 -4.13
CA LEU A 16 19.72 -4.09 -3.24
C LEU A 16 18.91 -3.00 -3.98
N LEU A 17 19.23 -2.73 -5.26
CA LEU A 17 18.42 -1.86 -6.13
C LEU A 17 16.99 -2.37 -6.33
N MET A 18 16.79 -3.70 -6.47
CA MET A 18 15.44 -4.27 -6.61
C MET A 18 14.63 -4.29 -5.30
N VAL A 19 15.28 -4.51 -4.15
CA VAL A 19 14.58 -4.46 -2.84
C VAL A 19 14.23 -3.01 -2.45
N GLY A 20 15.02 -2.02 -2.91
CA GLY A 20 14.80 -0.60 -2.65
C GLY A 20 13.68 0.06 -3.48
N CYS A 21 13.39 -0.44 -4.69
CA CYS A 21 12.36 0.17 -5.56
C CYS A 21 10.91 -0.28 -5.25
N ALA A 22 10.70 -1.30 -4.41
CA ALA A 22 9.36 -1.84 -4.15
C ALA A 22 8.69 -1.34 -2.85
N THR A 23 9.19 -0.29 -2.19
CA THR A 23 8.62 0.17 -0.91
C THR A 23 8.47 1.69 -0.80
N GLY A 24 7.71 2.27 -1.73
CA GLY A 24 7.10 3.60 -1.62
C GLY A 24 5.58 3.45 -1.64
N GLY A 25 4.90 3.92 -0.60
CA GLY A 25 3.49 3.66 -0.31
C GLY A 25 2.51 3.71 -1.48
N LEU A 26 2.00 2.54 -1.84
CA LEU A 26 0.65 2.30 -2.33
C LEU A 26 0.21 0.99 -1.70
N GLY A 27 -0.96 0.99 -1.04
CA GLY A 27 -1.54 -0.25 -0.54
C GLY A 27 -1.58 -1.27 -1.68
N THR A 28 -0.93 -2.41 -1.47
CA THR A 28 -1.03 -3.58 -2.34
C THR A 28 -2.41 -4.19 -2.14
N GLY A 29 -3.43 -3.52 -2.66
CA GLY A 29 -4.74 -4.11 -2.87
C GLY A 29 -4.68 -4.94 -4.15
N THR A 30 -4.30 -6.21 -4.02
CA THR A 30 -4.79 -7.36 -4.80
C THR A 30 -3.96 -8.60 -4.43
N GLU A 31 -4.40 -9.38 -3.47
CA GLU A 31 -4.16 -10.83 -3.49
C GLU A 31 -5.50 -11.51 -3.78
N HIS A 32 -5.65 -11.99 -5.02
CA HIS A 32 -6.74 -12.87 -5.42
C HIS A 32 -6.54 -14.21 -4.73
N GLY A 33 -7.60 -14.70 -4.10
CA GLY A 33 -7.57 -15.87 -3.24
C GLY A 33 -7.31 -17.19 -3.95
N ILE A 34 -6.82 -18.16 -3.18
CA ILE A 34 -6.97 -19.59 -3.45
C ILE A 34 -7.25 -20.33 -2.12
N GLY A 35 -8.43 -20.95 -2.04
CA GLY A 35 -8.60 -22.36 -1.65
C GLY A 35 -8.26 -22.83 -0.24
N VAL A 36 -9.25 -22.73 0.66
CA VAL A 36 -9.73 -23.72 1.67
C VAL A 36 -8.77 -24.83 2.16
N GLY A 37 -8.52 -24.83 3.47
CA GLY A 37 -8.15 -26.01 4.26
C GLY A 37 -8.55 -25.80 5.71
N GLY A 38 -9.66 -26.41 6.13
CA GLY A 38 -10.23 -26.21 7.46
C GLY A 38 -9.42 -26.84 8.59
N ALA A 39 -9.35 -26.15 9.71
CA ALA A 39 -9.24 -26.75 11.04
C ALA A 39 -9.65 -25.73 12.11
N GLY A 40 -10.69 -26.09 12.87
CA GLY A 40 -10.81 -25.76 14.29
C GLY A 40 -11.18 -24.33 14.67
N VAL A 41 -12.45 -24.14 15.02
CA VAL A 41 -12.85 -23.18 16.05
C VAL A 41 -11.99 -23.45 17.29
N VAL A 42 -11.05 -22.54 17.60
CA VAL A 42 -10.36 -22.54 18.88
C VAL A 42 -10.80 -21.29 19.62
N ASN A 43 -11.72 -21.49 20.55
CA ASN A 43 -12.02 -20.56 21.62
C ASN A 43 -10.78 -20.47 22.52
N ILE A 44 -10.02 -19.38 22.40
CA ILE A 44 -8.98 -19.01 23.37
C ILE A 44 -9.46 -17.71 24.02
N GLY A 45 -9.78 -17.81 25.32
CA GLY A 45 -10.31 -16.70 26.09
C GLY A 45 -9.37 -15.49 26.12
N GLY A 46 -9.98 -14.30 26.07
CA GLY A 46 -9.33 -13.05 26.46
C GLY A 46 -8.37 -12.42 25.44
N THR A 47 -8.95 -11.66 24.50
CA THR A 47 -8.41 -10.37 24.01
C THR A 47 -6.93 -10.26 23.66
N TYR A 48 -6.54 -10.63 22.43
CA TYR A 48 -5.46 -9.93 21.70
C TYR A 48 -5.76 -10.03 20.19
N TYR A 49 -6.17 -8.93 19.58
CA TYR A 49 -6.35 -8.86 18.12
C TYR A 49 -5.44 -7.83 17.43
N SER A 50 -4.73 -6.95 18.16
CA SER A 50 -4.12 -5.76 17.55
C SER A 50 -2.70 -5.39 18.00
N GLY A 51 -2.07 -6.17 18.90
CA GLY A 51 -0.82 -5.72 19.53
C GLY A 51 -0.98 -4.47 20.41
N ILE A 52 -2.18 -3.87 20.47
CA ILE A 52 -2.59 -2.87 21.44
C ILE A 52 -3.10 -3.65 22.65
N PRO A 53 -2.49 -3.49 23.84
CA PRO A 53 -3.01 -4.10 25.06
C PRO A 53 -4.40 -3.54 25.40
N PRO A 54 -5.32 -4.33 25.99
CA PRO A 54 -6.64 -3.84 26.41
C PRO A 54 -6.59 -2.58 27.29
N GLU A 55 -5.54 -2.42 28.10
CA GLU A 55 -5.29 -1.22 28.90
C GLU A 55 -5.01 0.05 28.08
N GLU A 56 -4.55 -0.08 26.83
CA GLU A 56 -4.25 1.05 25.94
C GLU A 56 -5.43 1.45 25.05
N PHE A 57 -6.51 0.65 25.00
CA PHE A 57 -7.65 0.90 24.11
C PHE A 57 -8.28 2.28 24.33
N GLN A 58 -8.34 2.75 25.58
CA GLN A 58 -8.90 4.06 25.88
C GLN A 58 -8.04 5.20 25.30
N ASN A 59 -6.71 5.04 25.33
CA ASN A 59 -5.79 6.04 24.79
C ASN A 59 -5.90 6.09 23.26
N VAL A 60 -5.92 4.92 22.62
CA VAL A 60 -6.06 4.82 21.16
C VAL A 60 -7.42 5.35 20.69
N ALA A 61 -8.50 5.00 21.40
CA ALA A 61 -9.83 5.52 21.07
C ALA A 61 -9.87 7.06 21.18
N THR A 62 -9.23 7.62 22.21
CA THR A 62 -9.11 9.07 22.41
C THR A 62 -8.31 9.72 21.28
N GLU A 63 -7.18 9.13 20.88
CA GLU A 63 -6.35 9.60 19.77
C GLU A 63 -7.12 9.60 18.44
N LEU A 64 -7.85 8.53 18.17
CA LEU A 64 -8.68 8.38 16.98
C LEU A 64 -9.94 9.26 17.04
N GLY A 65 -10.30 9.78 18.22
CA GLY A 65 -11.50 10.57 18.46
C GLY A 65 -12.80 9.76 18.37
N VAL A 66 -12.76 8.48 18.76
CA VAL A 66 -13.91 7.56 18.75
C VAL A 66 -14.14 6.99 20.15
N THR A 67 -15.30 6.37 20.40
CA THR A 67 -15.55 5.70 21.67
C THR A 67 -14.76 4.39 21.77
N LYS A 68 -14.46 3.94 22.99
CA LYS A 68 -13.80 2.65 23.22
C LYS A 68 -14.57 1.49 22.57
N ILE A 69 -15.90 1.51 22.68
CA ILE A 69 -16.78 0.49 22.10
C ILE A 69 -16.70 0.51 20.56
N ALA A 70 -16.69 1.69 19.93
CA ALA A 70 -16.50 1.79 18.48
C ALA A 70 -15.15 1.23 18.04
N LEU A 71 -14.07 1.53 18.76
CA LEU A 71 -12.74 0.96 18.50
C LEU A 71 -12.75 -0.57 18.61
N GLU A 72 -13.37 -1.13 19.65
CA GLU A 72 -13.51 -2.58 19.83
C GLU A 72 -14.24 -3.24 18.66
N ASN A 73 -15.32 -2.62 18.17
CA ASN A 73 -16.05 -3.12 17.01
C ASN A 73 -15.24 -3.01 15.71
N PHE A 74 -14.51 -1.91 15.49
CA PHE A 74 -13.63 -1.80 14.32
C PHE A 74 -12.55 -2.89 14.33
N LEU A 75 -11.94 -3.16 15.49
CA LEU A 75 -10.95 -4.22 15.66
C LEU A 75 -11.54 -5.61 15.39
N LYS A 76 -12.77 -5.85 15.85
CA LYS A 76 -13.50 -7.07 15.55
C LYS A 76 -13.71 -7.24 14.04
N ASP A 77 -14.20 -6.21 13.35
CA ASP A 77 -14.44 -6.23 11.90
C ASP A 77 -13.14 -6.48 11.11
N LEU A 78 -12.04 -5.85 11.51
CA LEU A 78 -10.72 -6.09 10.91
C LEU A 78 -10.29 -7.56 11.06
N GLY A 79 -10.49 -8.14 12.24
CA GLY A 79 -10.20 -9.55 12.52
C GLY A 79 -11.05 -10.50 11.69
N GLU A 80 -12.37 -10.27 11.61
CA GLU A 80 -13.29 -11.08 10.80
C GLU A 80 -12.94 -11.02 9.30
N LYS A 81 -12.49 -9.86 8.82
CA LYS A 81 -12.03 -9.65 7.43
C LYS A 81 -10.61 -10.15 7.18
N LYS A 82 -9.95 -10.70 8.19
CA LYS A 82 -8.55 -11.17 8.13
C LYS A 82 -7.61 -10.10 7.58
N VAL A 83 -7.86 -8.84 7.96
CA VAL A 83 -6.91 -7.77 7.64
C VAL A 83 -5.59 -8.11 8.34
N PRO A 84 -4.44 -7.94 7.67
CA PRO A 84 -3.15 -8.18 8.32
C PRO A 84 -2.92 -7.19 9.50
N PRO A 85 -2.46 -7.64 10.68
CA PRO A 85 -2.25 -6.79 11.86
C PRO A 85 -1.37 -5.56 11.62
N GLU A 86 -0.39 -5.64 10.72
CA GLU A 86 0.47 -4.51 10.32
C GLU A 86 -0.29 -3.37 9.64
N GLU A 87 -1.47 -3.65 9.09
CA GLU A 87 -2.31 -2.64 8.47
C GLU A 87 -3.28 -1.99 9.46
N TYR A 88 -3.40 -2.51 10.69
CA TYR A 88 -4.45 -2.10 11.62
C TYR A 88 -4.37 -0.61 11.95
N ASP A 89 -3.21 -0.07 12.31
CA ASP A 89 -3.10 1.36 12.66
C ASP A 89 -3.61 2.25 11.51
N ARG A 90 -3.15 1.99 10.28
CA ARG A 90 -3.58 2.74 9.10
C ARG A 90 -5.08 2.58 8.85
N LYS A 91 -5.58 1.34 8.86
CA LYS A 91 -7.00 1.05 8.59
C LYS A 91 -7.89 1.63 9.68
N LEU A 92 -7.51 1.56 10.95
CA LEU A 92 -8.24 2.14 12.07
C LEU A 92 -8.32 3.66 11.97
N ARG A 93 -7.23 4.34 11.59
CA ARG A 93 -7.25 5.78 11.35
C ARG A 93 -8.19 6.15 10.20
N ASP A 94 -8.16 5.40 9.11
CA ASP A 94 -9.06 5.60 7.97
C ASP A 94 -10.53 5.35 8.35
N ILE A 95 -10.81 4.25 9.05
CA ILE A 95 -12.15 3.88 9.53
C ILE A 95 -12.66 4.93 10.51
N ALA A 96 -11.87 5.30 11.52
CA ALA A 96 -12.25 6.29 12.52
C ALA A 96 -12.53 7.66 11.89
N LYS A 97 -11.73 8.08 10.91
CA LYS A 97 -12.00 9.30 10.16
C LYS A 97 -13.34 9.22 9.41
N ARG A 98 -13.53 8.19 8.58
CA ARG A 98 -14.77 7.98 7.82
C ARG A 98 -15.99 7.86 8.72
N HIS A 99 -15.83 7.22 9.87
CA HIS A 99 -16.88 7.06 10.86
C HIS A 99 -17.31 8.41 11.46
N LYS A 100 -16.36 9.28 11.82
CA LYS A 100 -16.66 10.63 12.29
C LYS A 100 -17.28 11.50 11.20
N ASP A 101 -16.77 11.40 9.98
CA ASP A 101 -17.32 12.14 8.82
C ASP A 101 -18.78 11.72 8.58
N LEU A 102 -19.08 10.42 8.62
CA LEU A 102 -20.44 9.88 8.49
C LEU A 102 -21.35 10.32 9.65
N GLN A 103 -20.87 10.30 10.90
CA GLN A 103 -21.63 10.81 12.03
C GLN A 103 -22.00 12.29 11.86
N ALA A 104 -21.06 13.12 11.38
CA ALA A 104 -21.29 14.53 11.13
C ALA A 104 -22.32 14.75 10.01
N GLU A 105 -22.23 13.97 8.91
CA GLU A 105 -23.16 14.03 7.79
C GLU A 105 -24.58 13.63 8.19
N LEU A 106 -24.73 12.54 8.95
CA LEU A 106 -26.02 12.09 9.46
C LEU A 106 -26.61 13.08 10.49
N HIS A 107 -25.76 13.70 11.31
CA HIS A 107 -26.22 14.72 12.26
C HIS A 107 -26.73 15.98 11.56
N GLY A 108 -26.10 16.38 10.46
CA GLY A 108 -26.51 17.51 9.63
C GLY A 108 -27.65 17.20 8.66
N PHE A 109 -28.15 15.97 8.63
CA PHE A 109 -29.16 15.55 7.67
C PHE A 109 -30.52 16.21 7.93
N THR A 110 -31.14 16.71 6.86
CA THR A 110 -32.47 17.32 6.88
C THR A 110 -33.39 16.64 5.88
N SER A 111 -34.64 16.40 6.27
CA SER A 111 -35.69 15.89 5.39
C SER A 111 -37.03 16.50 5.78
N ASP A 112 -37.92 16.61 4.79
CA ASP A 112 -39.31 17.07 4.99
C ASP A 112 -40.19 15.99 5.67
N ASP A 113 -39.65 14.81 6.01
CA ASP A 113 -40.33 13.79 6.83
C ASP A 113 -39.65 13.67 8.18
N SER A 114 -40.39 13.99 9.24
CA SER A 114 -39.93 13.96 10.62
C SER A 114 -39.52 12.57 11.10
N GLU A 115 -40.11 11.50 10.54
CA GLU A 115 -39.76 10.12 10.87
C GLU A 115 -38.45 9.72 10.22
N VAL A 116 -38.19 10.15 8.97
CA VAL A 116 -36.86 9.99 8.34
C VAL A 116 -35.79 10.66 9.18
N VAL A 117 -36.01 11.91 9.61
CA VAL A 117 -35.09 12.63 10.51
C VAL A 117 -34.90 11.88 11.84
N THR A 118 -35.96 11.27 12.37
CA THR A 118 -35.89 10.46 13.60
C THR A 118 -35.04 9.21 13.41
N LEU A 119 -35.22 8.50 12.30
CA LEU A 119 -34.42 7.32 11.94
C LEU A 119 -32.93 7.68 11.77
N MET A 120 -32.63 8.81 11.13
CA MET A 120 -31.25 9.31 11.01
C MET A 120 -30.62 9.59 12.36
N ARG A 121 -31.35 10.25 13.27
CA ARG A 121 -30.86 10.50 14.64
C ARG A 121 -30.59 9.19 15.38
N GLN A 122 -31.47 8.20 15.25
CA GLN A 122 -31.26 6.87 15.84
C GLN A 122 -30.05 6.17 15.24
N ALA A 123 -29.80 6.32 13.93
CA ALA A 123 -28.61 5.78 13.27
C ALA A 123 -27.33 6.42 13.81
N VAL A 124 -27.32 7.74 14.02
CA VAL A 124 -26.20 8.44 14.68
C VAL A 124 -25.95 7.91 16.09
N GLU A 125 -27.00 7.72 16.90
CA GLU A 125 -26.84 7.17 18.25
C GLU A 125 -26.28 5.73 18.22
N ALA A 126 -26.69 4.91 17.25
CA ALA A 126 -26.11 3.58 17.05
C ALA A 126 -24.62 3.67 16.68
N LEU A 127 -24.24 4.58 15.77
CA LEU A 127 -22.83 4.78 15.40
C LEU A 127 -21.97 5.26 16.57
N LYS A 128 -22.48 6.11 17.47
CA LYS A 128 -21.72 6.57 18.65
C LYS A 128 -21.22 5.42 19.53
N VAL A 129 -22.02 4.36 19.64
CA VAL A 129 -21.67 3.14 20.38
C VAL A 129 -21.10 2.05 19.47
N GLY A 130 -20.79 2.36 18.21
CA GLY A 130 -20.20 1.42 17.26
C GLY A 130 -21.15 0.34 16.73
N GLU A 131 -22.47 0.47 16.90
CA GLU A 131 -23.48 -0.47 16.40
C GLU A 131 -23.76 -0.23 14.90
N VAL A 132 -22.77 -0.54 14.06
CA VAL A 132 -22.79 -0.30 12.60
C VAL A 132 -23.97 -1.01 11.91
N ASP A 133 -24.24 -2.26 12.24
CA ASP A 133 -25.35 -3.04 11.66
C ASP A 133 -26.73 -2.45 12.02
N ARG A 134 -26.88 -1.96 13.25
CA ARG A 134 -28.11 -1.29 13.67
C ARG A 134 -28.30 0.01 12.92
N SER A 135 -27.23 0.79 12.76
CA SER A 135 -27.25 1.99 11.93
C SER A 135 -27.66 1.65 10.50
N GLU A 136 -27.10 0.59 9.91
CA GLU A 136 -27.43 0.14 8.55
C GLU A 136 -28.93 -0.15 8.38
N VAL A 137 -29.52 -0.91 9.31
CA VAL A 137 -30.96 -1.21 9.31
C VAL A 137 -31.82 0.06 9.38
N LEU A 138 -31.41 1.04 10.20
CA LEU A 138 -32.13 2.30 10.35
C LEU A 138 -32.05 3.16 9.07
N LEU A 139 -30.87 3.21 8.43
CA LEU A 139 -30.69 3.90 7.15
C LEU A 139 -31.49 3.24 6.03
N HIS A 140 -31.56 1.90 5.98
CA HIS A 140 -32.43 1.21 5.02
C HIS A 140 -33.90 1.57 5.20
N LYS A 141 -34.41 1.59 6.43
CA LYS A 141 -35.78 2.02 6.73
C LYS A 141 -36.06 3.47 6.30
N ALA A 142 -35.11 4.37 6.57
CA ALA A 142 -35.21 5.78 6.18
C ALA A 142 -35.29 5.92 4.66
N ARG A 143 -34.40 5.23 3.94
CA ARG A 143 -34.36 5.20 2.47
C ARG A 143 -35.66 4.68 1.87
N GLU A 144 -36.14 3.52 2.33
CA GLU A 144 -37.36 2.88 1.80
C GLU A 144 -38.59 3.77 2.00
N LYS A 145 -38.68 4.46 3.14
CA LYS A 145 -39.76 5.39 3.42
C LYS A 145 -39.80 6.54 2.41
N ASP A 146 -38.66 7.15 2.12
CA ASP A 146 -38.58 8.22 1.13
C ASP A 146 -38.88 7.71 -0.29
N ILE A 147 -38.40 6.53 -0.67
CA ILE A 147 -38.70 5.90 -1.97
C ILE A 147 -40.21 5.67 -2.12
N ASP A 148 -40.85 5.11 -1.09
CA ASP A 148 -42.29 4.84 -1.11
C ASP A 148 -43.11 6.12 -1.14
N ALA A 149 -42.69 7.16 -0.41
CA ALA A 149 -43.33 8.47 -0.46
C ALA A 149 -43.19 9.12 -1.84
N ALA A 150 -42.01 9.02 -2.47
CA ALA A 150 -41.76 9.54 -3.82
C ALA A 150 -42.65 8.90 -4.89
N LYS A 151 -42.98 7.61 -4.74
CA LYS A 151 -43.88 6.87 -5.63
C LYS A 151 -45.35 7.28 -5.47
N ARG A 152 -45.76 7.70 -4.27
CA ARG A 152 -47.17 8.01 -3.94
C ARG A 152 -47.60 9.44 -4.29
N SER A 153 -46.67 10.38 -4.45
CA SER A 153 -46.99 11.79 -4.69
C SER A 153 -46.08 12.43 -5.73
N GLN A 154 -46.68 12.91 -6.83
CA GLN A 154 -45.94 13.58 -7.91
C GLN A 154 -45.40 14.97 -7.52
N PHE A 155 -46.00 15.63 -6.51
CA PHE A 155 -45.62 16.99 -6.09
C PHE A 155 -44.40 17.01 -5.14
N VAL A 156 -44.22 15.98 -4.31
CA VAL A 156 -43.11 15.91 -3.32
C VAL A 156 -41.99 14.96 -3.80
N SER A 157 -42.14 14.37 -4.99
CA SER A 157 -41.28 13.30 -5.50
C SER A 157 -39.79 13.70 -5.51
N ASN A 158 -39.44 14.90 -5.95
CA ASN A 158 -38.03 15.32 -6.05
C ASN A 158 -37.34 15.52 -4.70
N SER A 159 -38.01 16.06 -3.68
CA SER A 159 -37.44 16.22 -2.32
C SER A 159 -37.18 14.84 -1.71
N ARG A 160 -38.16 13.93 -1.83
CA ARG A 160 -38.07 12.54 -1.36
C ARG A 160 -36.96 11.76 -2.06
N LEU A 161 -36.86 11.89 -3.38
CA LEU A 161 -35.80 11.26 -4.17
C LEU A 161 -34.41 11.76 -3.79
N ARG A 162 -34.24 13.07 -3.51
CA ARG A 162 -32.96 13.60 -2.98
C ARG A 162 -32.63 13.04 -1.60
N SER A 163 -33.62 12.97 -0.72
CA SER A 163 -33.48 12.39 0.63
C SER A 163 -33.10 10.90 0.56
N ALA A 164 -33.73 10.13 -0.33
CA ALA A 164 -33.39 8.74 -0.60
C ALA A 164 -31.98 8.59 -1.20
N ALA A 165 -31.59 9.45 -2.14
CA ALA A 165 -30.25 9.48 -2.74
C ALA A 165 -29.17 9.71 -1.67
N ALA A 166 -29.36 10.72 -0.82
CA ALA A 166 -28.45 11.05 0.26
C ALA A 166 -28.34 9.90 1.29
N THR A 167 -29.46 9.30 1.67
CA THR A 167 -29.46 8.11 2.55
C THR A 167 -28.72 6.92 1.92
N THR A 168 -28.88 6.72 0.61
CA THR A 168 -28.20 5.65 -0.12
C THR A 168 -26.69 5.91 -0.20
N LYS A 169 -26.26 7.15 -0.38
CA LYS A 169 -24.84 7.52 -0.30
C LYS A 169 -24.26 7.28 1.10
N GLN A 170 -25.01 7.59 2.16
CA GLN A 170 -24.58 7.32 3.54
C GLN A 170 -24.46 5.83 3.84
N LEU A 171 -25.30 4.98 3.26
CA LEU A 171 -25.10 3.52 3.28
C LEU A 171 -23.79 3.13 2.59
N GLY A 172 -23.44 3.77 1.48
CA GLY A 172 -22.13 3.63 0.84
C GLY A 172 -20.96 4.01 1.75
N ASP A 173 -21.05 5.15 2.44
CA ASP A 173 -20.04 5.59 3.41
C ASP A 173 -19.94 4.64 4.62
N LEU A 174 -21.06 4.09 5.07
CA LEU A 174 -21.08 3.05 6.09
C LEU A 174 -20.30 1.82 5.60
N LYS A 175 -20.55 1.35 4.38
CA LYS A 175 -19.76 0.26 3.76
C LYS A 175 -18.27 0.61 3.63
N MET A 176 -17.92 1.88 3.41
CA MET A 176 -16.53 2.34 3.42
C MET A 176 -15.87 2.22 4.81
N THR A 177 -16.61 2.39 5.91
CA THR A 177 -16.11 2.13 7.28
C THR A 177 -15.95 0.64 7.56
N GLN A 178 -16.79 -0.19 6.97
CA GLN A 178 -16.68 -1.65 7.04
C GLN A 178 -15.65 -2.23 6.06
N LEU A 179 -14.86 -1.43 5.33
CA LEU A 179 -13.95 -1.91 4.27
C LEU A 179 -14.65 -2.75 3.17
N ALA A 180 -15.97 -2.61 3.02
CA ALA A 180 -16.78 -3.29 2.01
C ALA A 180 -16.83 -2.47 0.72
N TYR A 181 -15.66 -2.19 0.14
CA TYR A 181 -15.49 -1.18 -0.90
C TYR A 181 -16.30 -1.43 -2.18
N ALA A 182 -16.41 -2.68 -2.62
CA ALA A 182 -17.24 -3.02 -3.79
C ALA A 182 -18.73 -2.75 -3.53
N GLN A 183 -19.23 -3.04 -2.32
CA GLN A 183 -20.61 -2.74 -1.95
C GLN A 183 -20.83 -1.22 -1.83
N ALA A 184 -19.86 -0.50 -1.25
CA ALA A 184 -19.90 0.97 -1.20
C ALA A 184 -20.05 1.59 -2.61
N ALA A 185 -19.24 1.11 -3.57
CA ALA A 185 -19.33 1.56 -4.96
C ALA A 185 -20.72 1.35 -5.57
N ASN A 186 -21.37 0.22 -5.26
CA ASN A 186 -22.73 -0.08 -5.71
C ASN A 186 -23.75 0.88 -5.10
N TYR A 187 -23.68 1.14 -3.79
CA TYR A 187 -24.56 2.13 -3.15
C TYR A 187 -24.39 3.53 -3.72
N TYR A 188 -23.16 3.96 -4.03
CA TYR A 188 -22.94 5.27 -4.66
C TYR A 188 -23.54 5.34 -6.08
N ARG A 189 -23.49 4.25 -6.85
CA ARG A 189 -24.15 4.17 -8.17
C ARG A 189 -25.68 4.13 -8.02
N GLU A 190 -26.22 3.36 -7.09
CA GLU A 190 -27.66 3.34 -6.78
C GLU A 190 -28.17 4.71 -6.32
N ALA A 191 -27.38 5.43 -5.51
CA ALA A 191 -27.72 6.78 -5.07
C ALA A 191 -27.90 7.76 -6.23
N ILE A 192 -27.12 7.59 -7.32
CA ILE A 192 -27.24 8.40 -8.53
C ILE A 192 -28.56 8.13 -9.27
N ASP A 193 -29.08 6.91 -9.23
CA ASP A 193 -30.34 6.55 -9.90
C ASP A 193 -31.56 7.25 -9.26
N PHE A 194 -31.45 7.65 -7.98
CA PHE A 194 -32.46 8.44 -7.30
C PHE A 194 -32.34 9.94 -7.57
N LEU A 195 -31.25 10.45 -8.15
CA LEU A 195 -31.04 11.88 -8.28
C LEU A 195 -31.98 12.52 -9.33
N PRO A 196 -32.81 13.52 -8.95
CA PRO A 196 -33.62 14.25 -9.91
C PRO A 196 -32.78 15.07 -10.90
N THR A 197 -33.39 15.52 -12.00
CA THR A 197 -32.76 16.48 -12.92
C THR A 197 -32.33 17.77 -12.19
N GLY A 198 -31.22 18.38 -12.61
CA GLY A 198 -30.67 19.58 -11.96
C GLY A 198 -29.84 19.30 -10.70
N THR A 199 -29.34 18.07 -10.52
CA THR A 199 -28.47 17.66 -9.39
C THR A 199 -27.08 17.22 -9.85
N GLU A 200 -26.59 17.77 -10.96
CA GLU A 200 -25.33 17.40 -11.60
C GLU A 200 -24.13 17.52 -10.65
N THR A 201 -24.11 18.56 -9.79
CA THR A 201 -23.12 18.72 -8.72
C THR A 201 -23.04 17.47 -7.83
N ILE A 202 -24.18 17.00 -7.32
CA ILE A 202 -24.27 15.84 -6.42
C ILE A 202 -23.92 14.56 -7.17
N ARG A 203 -24.36 14.44 -8.43
CA ARG A 203 -24.00 13.30 -9.29
C ARG A 203 -22.49 13.18 -9.47
N GLY A 204 -21.79 14.29 -9.74
CA GLY A 204 -20.34 14.31 -9.85
C GLY A 204 -19.63 13.93 -8.55
N GLU A 205 -20.17 14.32 -7.39
CA GLU A 205 -19.66 13.92 -6.08
C GLU A 205 -19.81 12.41 -5.83
N TYR A 206 -20.98 11.83 -6.12
CA TYR A 206 -21.26 10.41 -5.89
C TYR A 206 -20.46 9.52 -6.85
N LEU A 207 -20.27 9.95 -8.10
CA LEU A 207 -19.36 9.28 -9.03
C LEU A 207 -17.91 9.30 -8.53
N PHE A 208 -17.45 10.43 -7.99
CA PHE A 208 -16.13 10.51 -7.37
C PHE A 208 -16.02 9.53 -6.19
N ALA A 209 -17.02 9.48 -5.29
CA ALA A 209 -17.05 8.54 -4.17
C ALA A 209 -17.03 7.07 -4.65
N SER A 210 -17.78 6.75 -5.71
CA SER A 210 -17.75 5.46 -6.40
C SER A 210 -16.35 5.13 -6.95
N GLY A 211 -15.68 6.09 -7.59
CA GLY A 211 -14.31 5.94 -8.08
C GLY A 211 -13.32 5.61 -6.96
N ILE A 212 -13.42 6.30 -5.82
CA ILE A 212 -12.58 6.02 -4.64
C ILE A 212 -12.84 4.61 -4.11
N ALA A 213 -14.10 4.20 -3.98
CA ALA A 213 -14.46 2.87 -3.51
C ALA A 213 -13.93 1.77 -4.46
N LEU A 214 -14.08 1.94 -5.77
CA LEU A 214 -13.58 1.00 -6.78
C LEU A 214 -12.06 0.91 -6.79
N TYR A 215 -11.37 2.04 -6.60
CA TYR A 215 -9.93 2.07 -6.46
C TYR A 215 -9.48 1.23 -5.25
N TYR A 216 -10.10 1.43 -4.09
CA TYR A 216 -9.77 0.64 -2.89
C TYR A 216 -10.16 -0.84 -3.01
N SER A 217 -11.15 -1.19 -3.85
CA SER A 217 -11.49 -2.58 -4.16
C SER A 217 -10.54 -3.23 -5.16
N GLY A 218 -9.57 -2.51 -5.72
CA GLY A 218 -8.69 -2.98 -6.79
C GLY A 218 -9.35 -3.03 -8.18
N ASN A 219 -10.57 -2.51 -8.33
CA ASN A 219 -11.24 -2.42 -9.63
C ASN A 219 -10.81 -1.11 -10.32
N PHE A 220 -9.60 -1.10 -10.85
CA PHE A 220 -9.00 0.10 -11.46
C PHE A 220 -9.72 0.56 -12.73
N GLU A 221 -10.27 -0.37 -13.53
CA GLU A 221 -11.06 -0.05 -14.73
C GLU A 221 -12.39 0.64 -14.36
N GLY A 222 -13.09 0.12 -13.36
CA GLY A 222 -14.28 0.75 -12.81
C GLY A 222 -13.98 2.11 -12.18
N ALA A 223 -12.85 2.23 -11.47
CA ALA A 223 -12.41 3.49 -10.88
C ALA A 223 -12.11 4.55 -11.94
N GLU A 224 -11.39 4.19 -13.01
CA GLU A 224 -11.14 5.06 -14.17
C GLU A 224 -12.44 5.56 -14.78
N THR A 225 -13.40 4.66 -15.00
CA THR A 225 -14.71 4.99 -15.56
C THR A 225 -15.44 6.01 -14.68
N SER A 226 -15.57 5.70 -13.38
CA SER A 226 -16.25 6.58 -12.42
C SER A 226 -15.56 7.95 -12.27
N PHE A 227 -14.23 8.01 -12.21
CA PHE A 227 -13.50 9.28 -12.13
C PHE A 227 -13.60 10.10 -13.42
N THR A 228 -13.60 9.46 -14.58
CA THR A 228 -13.75 10.15 -15.87
C THR A 228 -15.14 10.76 -16.02
N GLU A 229 -16.19 10.02 -15.65
CA GLU A 229 -17.55 10.56 -15.60
C GLU A 229 -17.67 11.71 -14.59
N ALA A 230 -17.10 11.55 -13.39
CA ALA A 230 -17.10 12.59 -12.36
C ALA A 230 -16.40 13.86 -12.85
N LEU A 231 -15.22 13.71 -13.47
CA LEU A 231 -14.42 14.81 -14.01
C LEU A 231 -15.20 15.59 -15.07
N TRP A 232 -15.82 14.89 -16.03
CA TRP A 232 -16.60 15.53 -17.09
C TRP A 232 -17.75 16.37 -16.52
N ILE A 233 -18.47 15.86 -15.52
CA ILE A 233 -19.55 16.60 -14.86
C ILE A 233 -18.98 17.80 -14.09
N GLN A 234 -17.92 17.61 -13.31
CA GLN A 234 -17.32 18.67 -12.48
C GLN A 234 -16.75 19.81 -13.33
N GLU A 235 -16.10 19.51 -14.45
CA GLU A 235 -15.61 20.53 -15.40
C GLU A 235 -16.77 21.31 -16.01
N LYS A 236 -17.87 20.64 -16.35
CA LYS A 236 -19.07 21.29 -16.91
C LYS A 236 -19.78 22.18 -15.89
N VAL A 237 -19.85 21.75 -14.63
CA VAL A 237 -20.61 22.43 -13.57
C VAL A 237 -19.80 23.56 -12.93
N PHE A 238 -18.53 23.31 -12.61
CA PHE A 238 -17.68 24.24 -11.86
C PHE A 238 -16.66 24.98 -12.73
N GLY A 239 -16.44 24.53 -13.97
CA GLY A 239 -15.33 24.96 -14.81
C GLY A 239 -14.04 24.18 -14.54
N ASN A 240 -13.04 24.41 -15.39
CA ASN A 240 -11.78 23.64 -15.39
C ASN A 240 -10.85 23.94 -14.21
N GLU A 241 -11.08 25.03 -13.47
CA GLU A 241 -10.19 25.53 -12.43
C GLU A 241 -10.86 25.49 -11.05
N HIS A 242 -11.44 24.33 -10.71
CA HIS A 242 -12.11 24.10 -9.44
C HIS A 242 -11.36 23.06 -8.58
N GLN A 243 -11.46 23.17 -7.26
CA GLN A 243 -10.81 22.24 -6.33
C GLN A 243 -11.22 20.78 -6.60
N GLU A 244 -12.50 20.56 -6.89
CA GLU A 244 -13.02 19.20 -7.14
C GLU A 244 -12.46 18.60 -8.43
N VAL A 245 -12.28 19.41 -9.47
CA VAL A 245 -11.61 18.99 -10.71
C VAL A 245 -10.17 18.57 -10.40
N ALA A 246 -9.42 19.39 -9.66
CA ALA A 246 -8.05 19.05 -9.26
C ALA A 246 -7.99 17.74 -8.46
N ARG A 247 -8.87 17.59 -7.46
CA ARG A 247 -8.97 16.38 -6.64
C ARG A 247 -9.26 15.14 -7.49
N THR A 248 -10.16 15.24 -8.46
CA THR A 248 -10.51 14.12 -9.36
C THR A 248 -9.37 13.77 -10.30
N LEU A 249 -8.70 14.78 -10.88
CA LEU A 249 -7.50 14.60 -11.72
C LEU A 249 -6.39 13.87 -10.95
N ASN A 250 -6.12 14.25 -9.71
CA ASN A 250 -5.10 13.58 -8.88
C ASN A 250 -5.43 12.11 -8.62
N ASN A 251 -6.71 11.76 -8.41
CA ASN A 251 -7.11 10.38 -8.15
C ASN A 251 -7.15 9.54 -9.44
N LEU A 252 -7.57 10.11 -10.56
CA LEU A 252 -7.48 9.46 -11.86
C LEU A 252 -6.02 9.21 -12.26
N ALA A 253 -5.12 10.15 -11.97
CA ALA A 253 -3.68 9.96 -12.15
C ALA A 253 -3.13 8.79 -11.32
N ASN A 254 -3.61 8.61 -10.07
CA ASN A 254 -3.26 7.43 -9.27
C ASN A 254 -3.69 6.14 -9.99
N VAL A 255 -4.90 6.08 -10.56
CA VAL A 255 -5.37 4.92 -11.33
C VAL A 255 -4.42 4.63 -12.51
N TYR A 256 -4.00 5.67 -13.24
CA TYR A 256 -3.07 5.53 -14.36
C TYR A 256 -1.67 5.08 -13.94
N MET A 257 -1.21 5.47 -12.75
CA MET A 257 0.03 4.93 -12.17
C MET A 257 -0.06 3.41 -11.98
N TYR A 258 -1.16 2.88 -11.44
CA TYR A 258 -1.35 1.42 -11.30
C TYR A 258 -1.42 0.70 -12.63
N GLN A 259 -1.97 1.34 -13.66
CA GLN A 259 -2.02 0.81 -15.03
C GLN A 259 -0.70 0.99 -15.79
N ALA A 260 0.36 1.52 -15.15
CA ALA A 260 1.64 1.87 -15.78
C ALA A 260 1.55 2.86 -16.96
N ARG A 261 0.48 3.67 -17.00
CA ARG A 261 0.25 4.74 -17.99
C ARG A 261 0.88 6.05 -17.52
N PHE A 262 2.21 6.05 -17.41
CA PHE A 262 2.96 7.14 -16.77
C PHE A 262 2.78 8.51 -17.45
N THR A 263 2.72 8.56 -18.78
CA THR A 263 2.52 9.83 -19.52
C THR A 263 1.16 10.45 -19.23
N ASP A 264 0.12 9.62 -19.17
CA ASP A 264 -1.24 10.08 -18.86
C ASP A 264 -1.32 10.55 -17.40
N ALA A 265 -0.75 9.77 -16.48
CA ALA A 265 -0.69 10.12 -15.06
C ALA A 265 0.03 11.46 -14.83
N GLU A 266 1.18 11.67 -15.48
CA GLU A 266 1.95 12.90 -15.38
C GLU A 266 1.13 14.13 -15.80
N SER A 267 0.46 14.04 -16.95
CA SER A 267 -0.38 15.12 -17.46
C SER A 267 -1.47 15.51 -16.45
N LEU A 268 -2.16 14.52 -15.89
CA LEU A 268 -3.23 14.73 -14.92
C LEU A 268 -2.70 15.29 -13.59
N TYR A 269 -1.59 14.78 -13.07
CA TYR A 269 -0.99 15.32 -11.85
C TYR A 269 -0.51 16.76 -12.01
N ARG A 270 0.16 17.10 -13.13
CA ARG A 270 0.60 18.48 -13.39
C ARG A 270 -0.59 19.42 -13.51
N ARG A 271 -1.65 19.00 -14.17
CA ARG A 271 -2.90 19.77 -14.26
C ARG A 271 -3.54 19.96 -12.88
N SER A 272 -3.63 18.90 -12.08
CA SER A 272 -4.09 18.97 -10.68
C SER A 272 -3.25 19.95 -9.85
N LEU A 273 -1.92 19.91 -9.99
CA LEU A 273 -1.01 20.78 -9.25
C LEU A 273 -1.26 22.26 -9.57
N VAL A 274 -1.35 22.60 -10.85
CA VAL A 274 -1.60 23.98 -11.31
C VAL A 274 -2.93 24.51 -10.74
N ILE A 275 -3.99 23.71 -10.83
CA ILE A 275 -5.31 24.11 -10.31
C ILE A 275 -5.26 24.26 -8.79
N THR A 276 -4.67 23.29 -8.07
CA THR A 276 -4.59 23.29 -6.61
C THR A 276 -3.80 24.50 -6.09
N GLU A 277 -2.68 24.83 -6.72
CA GLU A 277 -1.89 26.03 -6.39
C GLU A 277 -2.67 27.32 -6.62
N LYS A 278 -3.41 27.40 -7.73
CA LYS A 278 -4.21 28.58 -8.08
C LYS A 278 -5.37 28.78 -7.11
N VAL A 279 -6.08 27.70 -6.77
CA VAL A 279 -7.32 27.76 -5.98
C VAL A 279 -7.05 27.83 -4.48
N LEU A 280 -6.04 27.11 -3.98
CA LEU A 280 -5.79 26.97 -2.53
C LEU A 280 -4.52 27.65 -2.05
N GLY A 281 -3.70 28.16 -2.97
CA GLY A 281 -2.39 28.73 -2.67
C GLY A 281 -1.27 27.69 -2.67
N LYS A 282 -0.06 28.15 -2.99
CA LYS A 282 1.14 27.31 -3.17
C LYS A 282 1.62 26.58 -1.91
N GLU A 283 1.19 27.02 -0.74
CA GLU A 283 1.57 26.48 0.57
C GLU A 283 0.48 25.60 1.19
N ASN A 284 -0.57 25.26 0.43
CA ASN A 284 -1.63 24.40 0.95
C ASN A 284 -1.15 22.94 1.06
N PRO A 285 -1.49 22.19 2.12
CA PRO A 285 -1.13 20.77 2.24
C PRO A 285 -1.58 19.88 1.09
N LYS A 286 -2.68 20.20 0.40
CA LYS A 286 -3.12 19.46 -0.79
C LYS A 286 -2.14 19.61 -1.96
N VAL A 287 -1.40 20.73 -2.03
CA VAL A 287 -0.30 20.91 -2.99
C VAL A 287 0.84 19.94 -2.67
N ALA A 288 1.20 19.79 -1.39
CA ALA A 288 2.23 18.84 -0.97
C ALA A 288 1.88 17.40 -1.38
N ALA A 289 0.62 16.98 -1.21
CA ALA A 289 0.17 15.65 -1.62
C ALA A 289 0.37 15.40 -3.13
N THR A 290 -0.04 16.34 -4.00
CA THR A 290 0.17 16.20 -5.45
C THR A 290 1.66 16.26 -5.83
N LEU A 291 2.45 17.10 -5.16
CA LEU A 291 3.91 17.16 -5.37
C LEU A 291 4.58 15.82 -5.04
N THR A 292 4.22 15.19 -3.91
CA THR A 292 4.76 13.89 -3.51
C THR A 292 4.41 12.79 -4.52
N ASN A 293 3.19 12.79 -5.07
CA ASN A 293 2.80 11.83 -6.10
C ASN A 293 3.60 12.02 -7.42
N LEU A 294 3.77 13.27 -7.86
CA LEU A 294 4.63 13.59 -9.01
C LEU A 294 6.09 13.20 -8.77
N ALA A 295 6.58 13.41 -7.54
CA ALA A 295 7.95 13.10 -7.17
C ALA A 295 8.21 11.59 -7.21
N HIS A 296 7.26 10.79 -6.73
CA HIS A 296 7.33 9.34 -6.80
C HIS A 296 7.40 8.85 -8.25
N MET A 297 6.47 9.31 -9.10
CA MET A 297 6.48 8.98 -10.52
C MET A 297 7.79 9.41 -11.21
N SER A 298 8.30 10.60 -10.87
CA SER A 298 9.57 11.09 -11.42
C SER A 298 10.76 10.23 -10.98
N LEU A 299 10.75 9.73 -9.74
CA LEU A 299 11.75 8.78 -9.25
C LEU A 299 11.70 7.45 -10.01
N ASP A 300 10.50 6.89 -10.23
CA ASP A 300 10.30 5.63 -10.97
C ASP A 300 10.79 5.73 -12.42
N GLN A 301 10.69 6.93 -13.01
CA GLN A 301 11.17 7.23 -14.37
C GLN A 301 12.66 7.65 -14.40
N GLY A 302 13.37 7.62 -13.27
CA GLY A 302 14.78 7.99 -13.16
C GLY A 302 15.07 9.49 -13.25
N ARG A 303 14.04 10.35 -13.20
CA ARG A 303 14.17 11.81 -13.18
C ARG A 303 14.46 12.33 -11.77
N PHE A 304 15.65 12.00 -11.26
CA PHE A 304 16.01 12.26 -9.87
C PHE A 304 15.99 13.74 -9.47
N THR A 305 16.48 14.64 -10.34
CA THR A 305 16.49 16.10 -10.05
C THR A 305 15.09 16.68 -9.89
N GLU A 306 14.14 16.21 -10.70
CA GLU A 306 12.74 16.62 -10.57
C GLU A 306 12.13 16.04 -9.29
N ALA A 307 12.32 14.75 -9.02
CA ALA A 307 11.84 14.11 -7.81
C ALA A 307 12.37 14.77 -6.53
N GLU A 308 13.63 15.20 -6.53
CA GLU A 308 14.27 15.96 -5.45
C GLU A 308 13.57 17.30 -5.22
N SER A 309 13.44 18.12 -6.28
CA SER A 309 12.83 19.44 -6.18
C SER A 309 11.38 19.37 -5.68
N LEU A 310 10.61 18.41 -6.20
CA LEU A 310 9.22 18.19 -5.80
C LEU A 310 9.10 17.76 -4.33
N ASN A 311 9.90 16.79 -3.88
CA ASN A 311 9.88 16.34 -2.48
C ASN A 311 10.37 17.42 -1.50
N GLN A 312 11.42 18.18 -1.84
CA GLN A 312 11.90 19.29 -1.01
C GLN A 312 10.80 20.35 -0.82
N ARG A 313 10.08 20.65 -1.90
CA ARG A 313 8.97 21.61 -1.85
C ARG A 313 7.79 21.06 -1.03
N ALA A 314 7.42 19.79 -1.20
CA ALA A 314 6.39 19.14 -0.39
C ALA A 314 6.77 19.16 1.10
N LEU A 315 8.03 18.83 1.42
CA LEU A 315 8.55 18.82 2.79
C LEU A 315 8.46 20.21 3.44
N ALA A 316 8.85 21.26 2.72
CA ALA A 316 8.77 22.63 3.21
C ALA A 316 7.33 23.05 3.54
N ILE A 317 6.36 22.65 2.70
CA ILE A 317 4.94 22.91 2.93
C ILE A 317 4.46 22.16 4.19
N GLU A 318 4.73 20.87 4.28
CA GLU A 318 4.26 20.04 5.40
C GLU A 318 4.87 20.46 6.73
N GLU A 319 6.16 20.79 6.77
CA GLU A 319 6.81 21.30 7.98
C GLU A 319 6.21 22.63 8.43
N LYS A 320 5.88 23.51 7.49
CA LYS A 320 5.29 24.82 7.79
C LYS A 320 3.87 24.67 8.34
N VAL A 321 3.06 23.80 7.76
CA VAL A 321 1.63 23.69 8.11
C VAL A 321 1.38 22.77 9.31
N PHE A 322 2.08 21.65 9.39
CA PHE A 322 1.82 20.62 10.41
C PHE A 322 2.92 20.53 11.48
N GLY A 323 4.05 21.22 11.28
CA GLY A 323 5.21 21.13 12.15
C GLY A 323 6.15 19.97 11.77
N LYS A 324 7.38 20.04 12.29
CA LYS A 324 8.49 19.15 11.91
C LYS A 324 8.35 17.70 12.36
N GLU A 325 7.42 17.42 13.26
CA GLU A 325 7.21 16.10 13.86
C GLU A 325 5.93 15.42 13.34
N HIS A 326 5.30 15.95 12.29
CA HIS A 326 4.08 15.36 11.73
C HIS A 326 4.36 14.04 10.97
N PRO A 327 3.45 13.04 10.99
CA PRO A 327 3.61 11.81 10.21
C PRO A 327 3.86 12.03 8.71
N GLY A 328 3.21 13.04 8.11
CA GLY A 328 3.41 13.42 6.71
C GLY A 328 4.87 13.82 6.42
N VAL A 329 5.48 14.58 7.33
CA VAL A 329 6.90 14.97 7.23
C VAL A 329 7.80 13.75 7.23
N ALA A 330 7.54 12.76 8.10
CA ALA A 330 8.32 11.51 8.10
C ALA A 330 8.21 10.77 6.76
N ASN A 331 7.04 10.76 6.11
CA ASN A 331 6.87 10.14 4.80
C ASN A 331 7.65 10.87 3.71
N THR A 332 7.54 12.20 3.65
CA THR A 332 8.24 13.01 2.64
C THR A 332 9.76 12.97 2.83
N LEU A 333 10.25 12.96 4.08
CA LEU A 333 11.67 12.73 4.39
C LEU A 333 12.16 11.37 3.86
N ASN A 334 11.37 10.32 4.04
CA ASN A 334 11.71 8.98 3.55
C ASN A 334 11.77 8.94 2.01
N ASN A 335 10.82 9.61 1.35
CA ASN A 335 10.80 9.71 -0.12
C ASN A 335 11.99 10.51 -0.66
N LEU A 336 12.33 11.64 -0.04
CA LEU A 336 13.52 12.40 -0.40
C LEU A 336 14.81 11.61 -0.10
N GLY A 337 14.83 10.84 0.99
CA GLY A 337 15.90 9.88 1.29
C GLY A 337 16.09 8.84 0.20
N ASN A 338 15.00 8.27 -0.34
CA ASN A 338 15.05 7.36 -1.49
C ASN A 338 15.66 8.05 -2.72
N VAL A 339 15.28 9.31 -3.01
CA VAL A 339 15.84 10.08 -4.13
C VAL A 339 17.35 10.25 -3.99
N TYR A 340 17.82 10.68 -2.82
CA TYR A 340 19.25 10.84 -2.56
C TYR A 340 20.00 9.51 -2.60
N TRP A 341 19.42 8.44 -2.06
CA TRP A 341 20.01 7.12 -2.16
C TRP A 341 20.18 6.66 -3.61
N SER A 342 19.15 6.85 -4.46
CA SER A 342 19.21 6.52 -5.90
C SER A 342 20.21 7.38 -6.68
N GLN A 343 20.49 8.60 -6.22
CA GLN A 343 21.55 9.47 -6.76
C GLN A 343 22.97 9.11 -6.24
N GLY A 344 23.11 8.15 -5.32
CA GLY A 344 24.37 7.83 -4.66
C GLY A 344 24.79 8.83 -3.55
N ARG A 345 23.90 9.74 -3.17
CA ARG A 345 24.10 10.77 -2.13
C ARG A 345 23.77 10.21 -0.74
N PHE A 346 24.53 9.20 -0.33
CA PHE A 346 24.19 8.39 0.85
C PHE A 346 24.22 9.15 2.18
N THR A 347 25.12 10.13 2.37
CA THR A 347 25.18 10.94 3.60
C THR A 347 23.94 11.82 3.76
N GLU A 348 23.41 12.36 2.67
CA GLU A 348 22.19 13.17 2.70
C GLU A 348 20.97 12.27 2.93
N ALA A 349 20.92 11.10 2.30
CA ALA A 349 19.91 10.09 2.57
C ALA A 349 19.91 9.69 4.06
N GLU A 350 21.07 9.43 4.66
CA GLU A 350 21.23 9.05 6.06
C GLU A 350 20.53 10.05 7.00
N SER A 351 20.82 11.35 6.83
CA SER A 351 20.23 12.40 7.65
C SER A 351 18.69 12.40 7.60
N LEU A 352 18.13 12.20 6.41
CA LEU A 352 16.68 12.18 6.21
C LEU A 352 16.03 10.93 6.81
N TYR A 353 16.62 9.74 6.61
CA TYR A 353 16.08 8.50 7.19
C TYR A 353 16.19 8.49 8.72
N GLN A 354 17.28 8.99 9.30
CA GLN A 354 17.41 9.11 10.76
C GLN A 354 16.32 10.03 11.33
N ARG A 355 16.06 11.14 10.65
CA ARG A 355 15.00 12.07 11.07
C ARG A 355 13.61 11.46 10.92
N ALA A 356 13.32 10.77 9.82
CA ALA A 356 12.05 10.07 9.61
C ALA A 356 11.84 8.96 10.66
N LEU A 357 12.91 8.20 10.98
CA LEU A 357 12.91 7.18 12.01
C LEU A 357 12.60 7.77 13.39
N ALA A 358 13.28 8.87 13.77
CA ALA A 358 13.05 9.53 15.06
C ALA A 358 11.61 10.03 15.22
N ILE A 359 11.02 10.61 14.16
CA ILE A 359 9.61 11.02 14.17
C ILE A 359 8.69 9.81 14.37
N ARG A 360 8.89 8.73 13.60
CA ARG A 360 8.06 7.52 13.70
C ARG A 360 8.20 6.82 15.06
N GLU A 361 9.40 6.74 15.62
CA GLU A 361 9.61 6.18 16.96
C GLU A 361 8.93 7.01 18.04
N LYS A 362 8.94 8.34 17.92
CA LYS A 362 8.28 9.24 18.87
C LYS A 362 6.76 9.12 18.81
N LEU A 363 6.19 9.05 17.61
CA LEU A 363 4.74 9.06 17.41
C LEU A 363 4.10 7.68 17.57
N LEU A 364 4.75 6.63 17.08
CA LEU A 364 4.17 5.30 16.93
C LEU A 364 4.77 4.28 17.91
N GLY A 365 5.85 4.65 18.59
CA GLY A 365 6.61 3.74 19.45
C GLY A 365 7.65 2.92 18.67
N LYS A 366 8.66 2.42 19.40
CA LYS A 366 9.86 1.77 18.83
C LYS A 366 9.61 0.42 18.17
N GLU A 367 8.45 -0.18 18.45
CA GLU A 367 8.07 -1.50 17.95
C GLU A 367 7.04 -1.44 16.81
N HIS A 368 6.70 -0.26 16.30
CA HIS A 368 5.69 -0.13 15.24
C HIS A 368 6.16 -0.69 13.87
N PRO A 369 5.28 -1.26 13.02
CA PRO A 369 5.65 -1.73 11.68
C PRO A 369 6.34 -0.68 10.80
N ASP A 370 5.89 0.57 10.86
CA ASP A 370 6.51 1.66 10.09
C ASP A 370 7.90 2.06 10.62
N VAL A 371 8.21 1.77 11.90
CA VAL A 371 9.58 1.87 12.41
C VAL A 371 10.46 0.79 11.78
N ALA A 372 9.99 -0.45 11.67
CA ALA A 372 10.73 -1.51 10.97
C ALA A 372 11.04 -1.14 9.50
N LYS A 373 10.11 -0.48 8.80
CA LYS A 373 10.34 0.03 7.43
C LYS A 373 11.44 1.09 7.39
N SER A 374 11.39 2.07 8.30
CA SER A 374 12.45 3.10 8.40
C SER A 374 13.82 2.50 8.70
N LEU A 375 13.88 1.51 9.60
CA LEU A 375 15.12 0.83 9.97
C LEU A 375 15.77 0.15 8.76
N ILE A 376 14.97 -0.50 7.90
CA ILE A 376 15.47 -1.13 6.67
C ILE A 376 15.98 -0.08 5.68
N GLY A 377 15.26 1.04 5.50
CA GLY A 377 15.72 2.15 4.67
C GLY A 377 17.08 2.68 5.12
N LEU A 378 17.24 2.93 6.42
CA LEU A 378 18.51 3.38 7.00
C LEU A 378 19.61 2.31 6.91
N ALA A 379 19.26 1.03 7.08
CA ALA A 379 20.21 -0.08 6.96
C ALA A 379 20.80 -0.18 5.54
N ASN A 380 19.98 0.05 4.50
CA ASN A 380 20.43 0.11 3.10
C ASN A 380 21.39 1.28 2.85
N VAL A 381 21.13 2.43 3.47
CA VAL A 381 22.06 3.57 3.39
C VAL A 381 23.39 3.23 4.06
N TYR A 382 23.37 2.67 5.27
CA TYR A 382 24.59 2.23 5.96
C TYR A 382 25.35 1.17 5.18
N TRP A 383 24.65 0.25 4.51
CA TRP A 383 25.28 -0.73 3.63
C TRP A 383 26.06 -0.04 2.52
N SER A 384 25.42 0.94 1.89
CA SER A 384 26.00 1.71 0.78
C SER A 384 27.19 2.57 1.22
N LEU A 385 27.23 2.96 2.50
CA LEU A 385 28.35 3.64 3.15
C LEU A 385 29.45 2.67 3.66
N GLY A 386 29.27 1.35 3.52
CA GLY A 386 30.21 0.35 4.04
C GLY A 386 30.15 0.15 5.57
N ARG A 387 29.11 0.66 6.23
CA ARG A 387 28.88 0.61 7.68
C ARG A 387 28.13 -0.67 8.07
N PHE A 388 28.79 -1.80 7.86
CA PHE A 388 28.14 -3.12 7.92
C PHE A 388 27.65 -3.52 9.32
N THR A 389 28.33 -3.11 10.38
CA THR A 389 27.91 -3.40 11.76
C THR A 389 26.60 -2.68 12.09
N GLU A 390 26.47 -1.42 11.70
CA GLU A 390 25.21 -0.70 11.88
C GLU A 390 24.10 -1.26 10.99
N THR A 391 24.40 -1.65 9.75
CA THR A 391 23.43 -2.34 8.88
C THR A 391 22.89 -3.61 9.53
N GLU A 392 23.77 -4.48 10.05
CA GLU A 392 23.38 -5.73 10.73
C GLU A 392 22.45 -5.44 11.92
N SER A 393 22.82 -4.49 12.77
CA SER A 393 22.03 -4.12 13.95
C SER A 393 20.61 -3.64 13.58
N LEU A 394 20.49 -2.80 12.54
CA LEU A 394 19.19 -2.29 12.09
C LEU A 394 18.32 -3.37 11.46
N TYR A 395 18.90 -4.26 10.64
CA TYR A 395 18.15 -5.40 10.08
C TYR A 395 17.68 -6.37 11.14
N GLN A 396 18.52 -6.70 12.12
CA GLN A 396 18.13 -7.56 13.25
C GLN A 396 16.99 -6.93 14.06
N ARG A 397 17.06 -5.62 14.32
CA ARG A 397 15.99 -4.90 15.02
C ARG A 397 14.68 -4.90 14.21
N ALA A 398 14.75 -4.63 12.91
CA ALA A 398 13.57 -4.67 12.03
C ALA A 398 12.94 -6.08 11.97
N LEU A 399 13.78 -7.12 11.89
CA LEU A 399 13.34 -8.52 11.93
C LEU A 399 12.64 -8.84 13.26
N ALA A 400 13.23 -8.46 14.40
CA ALA A 400 12.64 -8.70 15.71
C ALA A 400 11.27 -8.04 15.88
N ILE A 401 11.11 -6.80 15.39
CA ILE A 401 9.82 -6.10 15.38
C ILE A 401 8.80 -6.89 14.57
N ARG A 402 9.15 -7.28 13.33
CA ARG A 402 8.24 -8.02 12.45
C ARG A 402 7.88 -9.41 12.98
N GLU A 403 8.82 -10.13 13.59
CA GLU A 403 8.54 -11.43 14.21
C GLU A 403 7.58 -11.30 15.39
N LYS A 404 7.76 -10.26 16.23
CA LYS A 404 6.90 -10.01 17.39
C LYS A 404 5.47 -9.67 16.97
N LEU A 405 5.32 -8.82 15.95
CA LEU A 405 4.01 -8.32 15.53
C LEU A 405 3.26 -9.25 14.58
N LEU A 406 3.96 -9.84 13.62
CA LEU A 406 3.33 -10.57 12.50
C LEU A 406 3.43 -12.09 12.66
N GLY A 407 4.25 -12.55 13.60
CA GLY A 407 4.60 -13.95 13.76
C GLY A 407 5.74 -14.38 12.83
N LYS A 408 6.41 -15.46 13.22
CA LYS A 408 7.67 -15.93 12.59
C LYS A 408 7.51 -16.43 11.16
N GLU A 409 6.29 -16.71 10.71
CA GLU A 409 5.97 -17.28 9.40
C GLU A 409 5.36 -16.25 8.43
N HIS A 410 5.39 -14.96 8.77
CA HIS A 410 4.81 -13.91 7.93
C HIS A 410 5.70 -13.61 6.69
N PRO A 411 5.14 -13.30 5.51
CA PRO A 411 5.91 -12.92 4.32
C PRO A 411 6.90 -11.76 4.55
N ASP A 412 6.51 -10.74 5.33
CA ASP A 412 7.42 -9.62 5.65
C ASP A 412 8.57 -10.04 6.58
N VAL A 413 8.41 -11.10 7.38
CA VAL A 413 9.53 -11.73 8.09
C VAL A 413 10.49 -12.38 7.09
N ALA A 414 9.97 -13.10 6.09
CA ALA A 414 10.82 -13.67 5.03
C ALA A 414 11.63 -12.59 4.28
N LYS A 415 11.02 -11.45 3.93
CA LYS A 415 11.73 -10.31 3.32
C LYS A 415 12.86 -9.77 4.22
N SER A 416 12.61 -9.69 5.52
CA SER A 416 13.61 -9.23 6.51
C SER A 416 14.76 -10.22 6.64
N LEU A 417 14.45 -11.52 6.67
CA LEU A 417 15.44 -12.61 6.69
C LEU A 417 16.33 -12.57 5.44
N ILE A 418 15.74 -12.37 4.25
CA ILE A 418 16.49 -12.22 3.00
C ILE A 418 17.41 -11.00 3.05
N GLY A 419 16.90 -9.86 3.55
CA GLY A 419 17.70 -8.65 3.73
C GLY A 419 18.92 -8.89 4.63
N LEU A 420 18.71 -9.51 5.80
CA LEU A 420 19.80 -9.86 6.71
C LEU A 420 20.74 -10.94 6.15
N ALA A 421 20.22 -11.89 5.36
CA ALA A 421 21.03 -12.89 4.66
C ALA A 421 21.97 -12.23 3.65
N ASN A 422 21.50 -11.24 2.88
CA ASN A 422 22.33 -10.48 1.94
C ASN A 422 23.47 -9.74 2.67
N VAL A 423 23.19 -9.21 3.88
CA VAL A 423 24.19 -8.55 4.71
C VAL A 423 25.28 -9.54 5.13
N TYR A 424 24.89 -10.70 5.66
CA TYR A 424 25.84 -11.76 6.03
C TYR A 424 26.62 -12.31 4.84
N TRP A 425 25.98 -12.42 3.67
CA TRP A 425 26.64 -12.85 2.45
C TRP A 425 27.79 -11.93 2.08
N GLY A 426 27.56 -10.61 2.04
CA GLY A 426 28.62 -9.67 1.69
C GLY A 426 29.69 -9.52 2.78
N LEU A 427 29.39 -9.91 4.02
CA LEU A 427 30.36 -10.08 5.11
C LEU A 427 31.14 -11.41 5.05
N GLY A 428 30.80 -12.33 4.13
CA GLY A 428 31.42 -13.65 4.03
C GLY A 428 30.95 -14.65 5.10
N ARG A 429 29.87 -14.35 5.82
CA ARG A 429 29.27 -15.18 6.86
C ARG A 429 28.27 -16.16 6.25
N PHE A 430 28.80 -17.15 5.52
CA PHE A 430 28.00 -18.05 4.68
C PHE A 430 27.07 -18.97 5.47
N THR A 431 27.45 -19.40 6.67
CA THR A 431 26.62 -20.27 7.52
C THR A 431 25.34 -19.55 7.97
N GLU A 432 25.47 -18.31 8.45
CA GLU A 432 24.32 -17.51 8.85
C GLU A 432 23.46 -17.10 7.65
N THR A 433 24.10 -16.82 6.51
CA THR A 433 23.40 -16.55 5.25
C THR A 433 22.50 -17.72 4.84
N GLU A 434 23.06 -18.94 4.83
CA GLU A 434 22.32 -20.16 4.49
C GLU A 434 21.11 -20.36 5.40
N SER A 435 21.32 -20.26 6.72
CA SER A 435 20.24 -20.46 7.70
C SER A 435 19.07 -19.49 7.48
N LEU A 436 19.36 -18.21 7.22
CA LEU A 436 18.34 -17.20 6.99
C LEU A 436 17.60 -17.39 5.67
N TYR A 437 18.30 -17.69 4.58
CA TYR A 437 17.65 -17.96 3.29
C TYR A 437 16.80 -19.22 3.33
N GLN A 438 17.26 -20.29 3.97
CA GLN A 438 16.45 -21.51 4.13
C GLN A 438 15.16 -21.22 4.89
N ARG A 439 15.26 -20.46 5.99
CA ARG A 439 14.10 -20.07 6.77
C ARG A 439 13.13 -19.19 5.96
N ALA A 440 13.64 -18.21 5.21
CA ALA A 440 12.83 -17.37 4.34
C ALA A 440 12.14 -18.19 3.23
N LEU A 441 12.85 -19.14 2.63
CA LEU A 441 12.34 -20.03 1.59
C LEU A 441 11.18 -20.89 2.10
N VAL A 442 11.31 -21.47 3.30
CA VAL A 442 10.23 -22.26 3.93
C VAL A 442 8.96 -21.42 4.10
N ILE A 443 9.11 -20.17 4.56
CA ILE A 443 7.99 -19.24 4.72
C ILE A 443 7.35 -18.93 3.37
N GLN A 444 8.14 -18.56 2.37
CA GLN A 444 7.63 -18.23 1.03
C GLN A 444 6.95 -19.41 0.35
N GLU A 445 7.50 -20.63 0.46
CA GLU A 445 6.86 -21.83 -0.08
C GLU A 445 5.50 -22.11 0.58
N LYS A 446 5.40 -21.87 1.90
CA LYS A 446 4.15 -22.07 2.65
C LYS A 446 3.09 -21.05 2.27
N VAL A 447 3.47 -19.78 2.13
CA VAL A 447 2.51 -18.68 1.91
C VAL A 447 2.18 -18.47 0.43
N LEU A 448 3.19 -18.46 -0.44
CA LEU A 448 3.03 -18.12 -1.85
C LEU A 448 2.89 -19.36 -2.75
N GLY A 449 3.22 -20.54 -2.21
CA GLY A 449 3.30 -21.78 -2.96
C GLY A 449 4.67 -22.01 -3.61
N LYS A 450 5.00 -23.29 -3.85
CA LYS A 450 6.32 -23.73 -4.29
C LYS A 450 6.73 -23.27 -5.69
N GLU A 451 5.77 -22.82 -6.50
CA GLU A 451 5.98 -22.38 -7.88
C GLU A 451 5.89 -20.86 -8.04
N HIS A 452 5.95 -20.09 -6.95
CA HIS A 452 5.89 -18.63 -7.01
C HIS A 452 7.21 -17.99 -7.49
N ALA A 453 7.14 -16.82 -8.12
CA ALA A 453 8.32 -16.10 -8.65
C ALA A 453 9.32 -15.70 -7.54
N GLU A 454 8.82 -15.33 -6.36
CA GLU A 454 9.67 -15.04 -5.20
C GLU A 454 10.40 -16.29 -4.70
N VAL A 455 9.75 -17.46 -4.71
CA VAL A 455 10.38 -18.73 -4.34
C VAL A 455 11.53 -19.05 -5.30
N ALA A 456 11.34 -18.88 -6.61
CA ALA A 456 12.42 -19.02 -7.58
C ALA A 456 13.61 -18.08 -7.31
N THR A 457 13.34 -16.86 -6.85
CA THR A 457 14.39 -15.88 -6.52
C THR A 457 15.18 -16.28 -5.28
N SER A 458 14.50 -16.75 -4.23
CA SER A 458 15.15 -17.25 -3.02
C SER A 458 15.94 -18.54 -3.29
N LEU A 459 15.42 -19.45 -4.12
CA LEU A 459 16.13 -20.65 -4.58
C LEU A 459 17.43 -20.29 -5.32
N ASN A 460 17.37 -19.36 -6.27
CA ASN A 460 18.56 -18.91 -7.01
C ASN A 460 19.59 -18.25 -6.09
N SER A 461 19.14 -17.53 -5.06
CA SER A 461 20.02 -16.86 -4.09
C SER A 461 20.71 -17.89 -3.18
N LEU A 462 19.95 -18.85 -2.64
CA LEU A 462 20.50 -19.96 -1.84
C LEU A 462 21.43 -20.86 -2.67
N ALA A 463 21.14 -21.07 -3.96
CA ALA A 463 22.04 -21.75 -4.89
C ALA A 463 23.38 -21.02 -5.02
N GLY A 464 23.36 -19.69 -5.10
CA GLY A 464 24.56 -18.86 -5.06
C GLY A 464 25.36 -19.04 -3.76
N VAL A 465 24.66 -19.24 -2.63
CA VAL A 465 25.31 -19.53 -1.35
C VAL A 465 26.08 -20.84 -1.39
N TYR A 466 25.43 -21.91 -1.86
CA TYR A 466 26.05 -23.21 -2.03
C TYR A 466 27.20 -23.19 -3.05
N PHE A 467 27.05 -22.45 -4.14
CA PHE A 467 28.13 -22.23 -5.10
C PHE A 467 29.36 -21.60 -4.43
N GLY A 468 29.17 -20.54 -3.63
CA GLY A 468 30.26 -19.86 -2.91
C GLY A 468 30.95 -20.75 -1.86
N GLN A 469 30.21 -21.66 -1.24
CA GLN A 469 30.72 -22.66 -0.31
C GLN A 469 31.37 -23.89 -1.00
N GLY A 470 31.32 -23.98 -2.33
CA GLY A 470 31.83 -25.14 -3.08
C GLY A 470 30.89 -26.37 -3.10
N ARG A 471 29.65 -26.22 -2.61
CA ARG A 471 28.61 -27.24 -2.56
C ARG A 471 27.85 -27.30 -3.89
N PHE A 472 28.55 -27.68 -4.94
CA PHE A 472 28.05 -27.57 -6.32
C PHE A 472 26.81 -28.42 -6.64
N THR A 473 26.71 -29.62 -6.07
CA THR A 473 25.54 -30.51 -6.26
C THR A 473 24.25 -29.89 -5.71
N GLU A 474 24.34 -29.24 -4.55
CA GLU A 474 23.19 -28.58 -3.93
C GLU A 474 22.83 -27.29 -4.67
N ALA A 475 23.83 -26.53 -5.09
CA ALA A 475 23.62 -25.36 -5.95
C ALA A 475 22.91 -25.74 -7.26
N GLU A 476 23.33 -26.84 -7.91
CA GLU A 476 22.74 -27.31 -9.16
C GLU A 476 21.25 -27.60 -9.02
N SER A 477 20.87 -28.37 -8.00
CA SER A 477 19.47 -28.72 -7.73
C SER A 477 18.58 -27.48 -7.58
N LEU A 478 19.08 -26.47 -6.85
CA LEU A 478 18.33 -25.23 -6.62
C LEU A 478 18.26 -24.34 -7.87
N TYR A 479 19.35 -24.23 -8.65
CA TYR A 479 19.33 -23.48 -9.91
C TYR A 479 18.37 -24.09 -10.92
N GLN A 480 18.38 -25.42 -11.07
CA GLN A 480 17.43 -26.13 -11.95
C GLN A 480 15.99 -25.86 -11.54
N ARG A 481 15.69 -25.96 -10.24
CA ARG A 481 14.35 -25.70 -9.71
C ARG A 481 13.91 -24.24 -9.94
N ALA A 482 14.79 -23.28 -9.67
CA ALA A 482 14.52 -21.86 -9.90
C ALA A 482 14.26 -21.55 -11.38
N LEU A 483 15.06 -22.13 -12.28
CA LEU A 483 14.90 -22.00 -13.73
C LEU A 483 13.56 -22.56 -14.19
N ALA A 484 13.21 -23.78 -13.78
CA ALA A 484 11.95 -24.43 -14.15
C ALA A 484 10.72 -23.61 -13.73
N ILE A 485 10.73 -23.04 -12.52
CA ILE A 485 9.66 -22.17 -12.03
C ILE A 485 9.55 -20.90 -12.90
N ARG A 486 10.67 -20.21 -13.18
CA ARG A 486 10.66 -18.99 -13.99
C ARG A 486 10.21 -19.23 -15.43
N GLU A 487 10.63 -20.34 -16.04
CA GLU A 487 10.16 -20.72 -17.38
C GLU A 487 8.65 -20.98 -17.43
N LYS A 488 8.12 -21.65 -16.40
CA LYS A 488 6.69 -21.94 -16.29
C LYS A 488 5.87 -20.66 -16.11
N LEU A 489 6.32 -19.75 -15.25
CA LEU A 489 5.58 -18.53 -14.92
C LEU A 489 5.69 -17.43 -15.98
N LEU A 490 6.89 -17.18 -16.47
CA LEU A 490 7.20 -16.00 -17.28
C LEU A 490 7.35 -16.34 -18.77
N GLY A 491 7.40 -17.63 -19.10
CA GLY A 491 7.75 -18.11 -20.43
C GLY A 491 9.25 -18.22 -20.64
N LYS A 492 9.65 -19.09 -21.57
CA LYS A 492 11.04 -19.46 -21.84
C LYS A 492 11.93 -18.31 -22.35
N GLU A 493 11.31 -17.23 -22.82
CA GLU A 493 11.97 -16.08 -23.44
C GLU A 493 12.00 -14.84 -22.51
N HIS A 494 11.61 -14.98 -21.24
CA HIS A 494 11.62 -13.85 -20.32
C HIS A 494 13.05 -13.46 -19.89
N PRO A 495 13.37 -12.16 -19.72
CA PRO A 495 14.70 -11.72 -19.26
C PRO A 495 15.18 -12.38 -17.95
N ASP A 496 14.28 -12.66 -17.01
CA ASP A 496 14.63 -13.34 -15.75
C ASP A 496 15.03 -14.82 -15.96
N VAL A 497 14.53 -15.47 -17.01
CA VAL A 497 14.98 -16.81 -17.42
C VAL A 497 16.42 -16.72 -17.92
N ALA A 498 16.75 -15.69 -18.72
CA ALA A 498 18.13 -15.48 -19.16
C ALA A 498 19.10 -15.29 -17.98
N LYS A 499 18.68 -14.58 -16.93
CA LYS A 499 19.49 -14.43 -15.70
C LYS A 499 19.72 -15.77 -14.99
N SER A 500 18.66 -16.58 -14.82
CA SER A 500 18.81 -17.94 -14.25
C SER A 500 19.78 -18.80 -15.07
N LEU A 501 19.67 -18.75 -16.40
CA LEU A 501 20.53 -19.51 -17.31
C LEU A 501 22.00 -19.10 -17.16
N GLU A 502 22.29 -17.81 -17.05
CA GLU A 502 23.65 -17.30 -16.81
C GLU A 502 24.22 -17.75 -15.46
N ASP A 503 23.43 -17.68 -14.39
CA ASP A 503 23.88 -18.11 -13.07
C ASP A 503 24.12 -19.62 -13.02
N TYR A 504 23.26 -20.41 -13.68
CA TYR A 504 23.45 -21.84 -13.80
C TYR A 504 24.65 -22.20 -14.69
N ALA A 505 24.87 -21.47 -15.79
CA ALA A 505 26.03 -21.67 -16.66
C ALA A 505 27.35 -21.45 -15.91
N LYS A 506 27.44 -20.45 -15.03
CA LYS A 506 28.63 -20.22 -14.18
C LYS A 506 28.93 -21.44 -13.31
N LEU A 507 27.90 -22.08 -12.75
CA LEU A 507 28.06 -23.33 -12.01
C LEU A 507 28.59 -24.44 -12.93
N LEU A 508 27.98 -24.62 -14.12
CA LEU A 508 28.38 -25.65 -15.08
C LEU A 508 29.85 -25.49 -15.54
N ARG A 509 30.30 -24.26 -15.82
CA ARG A 509 31.71 -23.94 -16.07
C ARG A 509 32.60 -24.37 -14.90
N ARG A 510 32.17 -24.09 -13.67
CA ARG A 510 32.94 -24.42 -12.46
C ARG A 510 33.13 -25.93 -12.28
N VAL A 511 32.13 -26.73 -12.65
CA VAL A 511 32.18 -28.20 -12.60
C VAL A 511 32.67 -28.84 -13.92
N ARG A 512 33.22 -28.03 -14.85
CA ARG A 512 33.79 -28.46 -16.15
C ARG A 512 32.79 -29.15 -17.09
N ARG A 513 31.51 -28.75 -17.03
CA ARG A 513 30.46 -29.14 -17.98
C ARG A 513 30.28 -28.06 -19.04
N ASP A 514 31.35 -27.81 -19.79
CA ASP A 514 31.47 -26.65 -20.68
C ASP A 514 30.45 -26.63 -21.82
N ALA A 515 30.13 -27.78 -22.41
CA ALA A 515 29.14 -27.87 -23.49
C ALA A 515 27.73 -27.47 -23.02
N GLU A 516 27.34 -27.87 -21.81
CA GLU A 516 26.04 -27.50 -21.23
C GLU A 516 26.03 -26.03 -20.82
N ALA A 517 27.13 -25.53 -20.26
CA ALA A 517 27.28 -24.10 -19.96
C ALA A 517 27.11 -23.23 -21.21
N GLU A 518 27.76 -23.61 -22.31
CA GLU A 518 27.68 -22.91 -23.60
C GLU A 518 26.24 -22.89 -24.14
N GLN A 519 25.50 -23.99 -24.04
CA GLN A 519 24.09 -24.02 -24.43
C GLN A 519 23.24 -23.02 -23.63
N MET A 520 23.43 -22.97 -22.31
CA MET A 520 22.70 -22.04 -21.43
C MET A 520 23.08 -20.58 -21.72
N GLU A 521 24.36 -20.28 -21.94
CA GLU A 521 24.89 -18.96 -22.29
C GLU A 521 24.33 -18.47 -23.64
N LEU A 522 24.35 -19.33 -24.68
CA LEU A 522 23.80 -19.01 -25.99
C LEU A 522 22.31 -18.71 -25.92
N ARG A 523 21.57 -19.50 -25.14
CA ARG A 523 20.14 -19.28 -24.93
C ARG A 523 19.87 -17.97 -24.19
N ALA A 524 20.60 -17.68 -23.11
CA ALA A 524 20.48 -16.42 -22.39
C ALA A 524 20.77 -15.21 -23.30
N LYS A 525 21.80 -15.31 -24.15
CA LYS A 525 22.13 -14.29 -25.14
C LYS A 525 21.01 -14.09 -26.17
N ALA A 526 20.44 -15.18 -26.69
CA ALA A 526 19.33 -15.10 -27.64
C ALA A 526 18.11 -14.38 -27.06
N ILE A 527 17.78 -14.64 -25.78
CA ILE A 527 16.70 -13.97 -25.07
C ILE A 527 16.96 -12.46 -24.97
N ARG A 528 18.18 -12.05 -24.62
CA ARG A 528 18.53 -10.63 -24.43
C ARG A 528 18.53 -9.82 -25.73
N VAL A 529 18.82 -10.44 -26.87
CA VAL A 529 18.89 -9.77 -28.19
C VAL A 529 17.51 -9.50 -28.79
N ARG A 530 16.46 -10.18 -28.32
CA ARG A 530 15.08 -10.03 -28.83
C ARG A 530 14.30 -8.87 -28.21
N ARG A 531 14.94 -8.06 -27.36
CA ARG A 531 14.36 -6.92 -26.64
C ARG A 531 14.90 -5.63 -27.22
#